data_AF-A0A0K8RHF8-F1
#
_entry.id   AF-A0A0K8RHF8-F1
#
_cell.length_a   1.000
_cell.length_b   1.000
_cell.length_c   1.000
_cell.angle_alpha   90.00
_cell.angle_beta   90.00
_cell.angle_gamma   90.00
#
_symmetry.space_group_name_H-M   'P 1'
#
loop_
_entity.id
_entity.type
_entity.pdbx_description
1 polymer ?
#
loop_
_entity_poly.entity_id
_entity_poly.type
_entity_poly.pdbx_seq_one_letter_code
_entity_poly.pdbx_strand_id
1 'polypeptide(L)'
;MNEFQTIPEVLYQIPEANVYASTHKNKDKRLCGVQTYKIMRDMAQLELQMISSGQNLTRESLCYFRSDTNAISPTQVRFWDYHGFWRVLLSNFRNCYVLKKVNSNKQDAPFCEFFVKNNTSPATGLEECWFSFFAYCGYPKAFYNKTSCYSRITA
;
A
#
# COMPACT_ATOMS: atom_id res chain seq x y z
N MET A 1 21.00 6.25 13.49
CA MET A 1 19.63 6.78 13.38
C MET A 1 19.04 6.09 12.15
N ASN A 2 18.12 5.14 12.33
CA ASN A 2 17.72 4.22 11.25
C ASN A 2 17.01 5.00 10.14
N GLU A 3 17.61 5.06 8.95
CA GLU A 3 17.10 5.70 7.72
C GLU A 3 15.86 4.99 7.15
N PHE A 4 15.26 4.09 7.92
CA PHE A 4 14.16 3.25 7.47
C PHE A 4 12.82 3.88 7.80
N GLN A 5 12.01 3.99 6.75
CA GLN A 5 10.76 4.74 6.77
C GLN A 5 9.71 4.03 7.61
N THR A 6 9.00 4.83 8.41
CA THR A 6 7.95 4.34 9.29
C THR A 6 6.59 4.51 8.62
N ILE A 7 5.70 3.53 8.81
CA ILE A 7 4.35 3.58 8.25
C ILE A 7 3.57 4.83 8.69
N PRO A 8 3.60 5.26 9.98
CA PRO A 8 2.91 6.47 10.40
C PRO A 8 3.34 7.71 9.59
N GLU A 9 4.64 7.86 9.33
CA GLU A 9 5.15 9.01 8.59
C GLU A 9 4.74 8.99 7.12
N VAL A 10 4.80 7.82 6.47
CA VAL A 10 4.35 7.66 5.08
C VAL A 10 2.87 7.98 4.94
N LEU A 11 2.03 7.44 5.84
CA LEU A 11 0.59 7.69 5.82
C LEU A 11 0.24 9.15 6.16
N TYR A 12 1.06 9.83 6.98
CA TYR A 12 0.87 11.24 7.28
C TYR A 12 1.13 12.12 6.05
N GLN A 13 2.22 11.84 5.32
CA GLN A 13 2.63 12.61 4.15
C GLN A 13 1.77 12.30 2.91
N ILE A 14 1.32 11.04 2.79
CA ILE A 14 0.48 10.56 1.69
C ILE A 14 -0.80 9.93 2.29
N PRO A 15 -1.75 10.76 2.75
CA PRO A 15 -2.93 10.27 3.44
C PRO A 15 -3.93 9.59 2.51
N GLU A 16 -3.96 9.94 1.23
CA GLU A 16 -4.85 9.34 0.24
C GLU A 16 -4.03 8.83 -0.94
N ALA A 17 -4.09 7.52 -1.19
CA ALA A 17 -3.36 6.89 -2.27
C ALA A 17 -4.11 5.68 -2.84
N ASN A 18 -3.88 5.43 -4.13
CA ASN A 18 -4.50 4.37 -4.88
C ASN A 18 -3.45 3.35 -5.30
N VAL A 19 -3.83 2.08 -5.30
CA VAL A 19 -2.99 1.02 -5.81
C VAL A 19 -2.86 1.20 -7.32
N TYR A 20 -1.63 1.36 -7.77
CA TYR A 20 -1.27 1.50 -9.18
C TYR A 20 -0.87 0.16 -9.80
N ALA A 21 -0.10 -0.66 -9.07
CA ALA A 21 0.38 -1.96 -9.54
C ALA A 21 0.50 -2.96 -8.39
N SER A 22 0.27 -4.24 -8.69
CA SER A 22 0.34 -5.35 -7.73
C SER A 22 1.14 -6.52 -8.30
N THR A 23 1.94 -7.19 -7.46
CA THR A 23 2.57 -8.48 -7.83
C THR A 23 1.65 -9.68 -7.64
N HIS A 24 0.45 -9.48 -7.09
CA HIS A 24 -0.52 -10.55 -6.89
C HIS A 24 -1.73 -10.39 -7.81
N LYS A 25 -1.99 -11.39 -8.64
CA LYS A 25 -3.15 -11.42 -9.54
C LYS A 25 -4.36 -12.03 -8.79
N ASN A 26 -4.85 -11.37 -7.74
CA ASN A 26 -6.09 -11.82 -7.11
C ASN A 26 -7.27 -11.20 -7.86
N LYS A 27 -8.04 -12.02 -8.58
CA LYS A 27 -9.21 -11.50 -9.30
C LYS A 27 -10.40 -11.23 -8.36
N ASP A 28 -10.46 -11.95 -7.25
CA ASP A 28 -11.62 -12.01 -6.36
C ASP A 28 -11.54 -10.98 -5.25
N LYS A 29 -10.35 -10.64 -4.75
CA LYS A 29 -10.17 -9.64 -3.69
C LYS A 29 -8.98 -8.73 -3.95
N ARG A 30 -9.23 -7.45 -4.20
CA ARG A 30 -8.22 -6.45 -4.58
C ARG A 30 -8.29 -5.25 -3.66
N LEU A 31 -7.13 -4.77 -3.22
CA LEU A 31 -7.02 -3.45 -2.60
C LEU A 31 -6.89 -2.42 -3.72
N CYS A 32 -7.60 -1.32 -3.57
CA CYS A 32 -7.75 -0.30 -4.60
C CYS A 32 -7.21 1.05 -4.14
N GLY A 33 -7.36 1.34 -2.86
CA GLY A 33 -6.86 2.56 -2.26
C GLY A 33 -6.95 2.54 -0.75
N VAL A 34 -6.27 3.49 -0.14
CA VAL A 34 -6.27 3.75 1.29
C VAL A 34 -6.47 5.25 1.48
N GLN A 35 -7.36 5.60 2.40
CA GLN A 35 -7.51 6.97 2.88
C GLN A 35 -7.29 6.99 4.39
N THR A 36 -6.41 7.85 4.85
CA THR A 36 -6.00 7.97 6.25
C THR A 36 -6.74 9.13 6.90
N TYR A 37 -7.52 8.84 7.94
CA TYR A 37 -8.27 9.87 8.68
C TYR A 37 -7.52 10.36 9.91
N LYS A 38 -6.87 9.43 10.63
CA LYS A 38 -6.19 9.74 11.88
C LYS A 38 -4.98 8.84 12.07
N ILE A 39 -3.89 9.41 12.55
CA ILE A 39 -2.67 8.69 12.92
C ILE A 39 -2.39 8.95 14.39
N MET A 40 -2.19 7.88 15.14
CA MET A 40 -1.74 7.89 16.52
C MET A 40 -0.40 7.14 16.63
N ARG A 41 0.18 7.11 17.83
CA ARG A 41 1.49 6.52 18.07
C ARG A 41 1.56 5.04 17.70
N ASP A 42 0.49 4.30 17.91
CA ASP A 42 0.42 2.83 17.80
C ASP A 42 -0.67 2.34 16.84
N MET A 43 -1.45 3.24 16.23
CA MET A 43 -2.47 2.88 15.25
C MET A 43 -2.79 4.01 14.27
N ALA A 44 -3.43 3.67 13.16
CA ALA A 44 -4.10 4.62 12.29
C ALA A 44 -5.55 4.20 12.03
N GLN A 45 -6.44 5.18 11.96
CA GLN A 45 -7.79 5.00 11.43
C GLN A 45 -7.75 5.26 9.93
N LEU A 46 -8.05 4.22 9.17
CA LEU A 46 -7.95 4.19 7.71
C LEU A 46 -9.27 3.73 7.11
N GLU A 47 -9.60 4.22 5.94
CA GLU A 47 -10.55 3.60 5.03
C GLU A 47 -9.79 2.76 4.00
N LEU A 48 -10.14 1.48 3.91
CA LEU A 48 -9.66 0.58 2.88
C LEU A 48 -10.72 0.47 1.78
N GLN A 49 -10.34 0.86 0.57
CA GLN A 49 -11.16 0.72 -0.63
C GLN A 49 -10.75 -0.54 -1.37
N MET A 50 -11.69 -1.44 -1.61
CA MET A 50 -11.44 -2.76 -2.17
C MET A 50 -12.50 -3.15 -3.20
N ILE A 51 -12.17 -4.14 -4.01
CA ILE A 51 -13.14 -4.93 -4.77
C ILE A 51 -13.11 -6.36 -4.22
N SER A 52 -14.29 -6.90 -3.88
CA SER A 52 -14.47 -8.31 -3.53
C SER A 52 -15.57 -8.93 -4.39
N SER A 53 -15.27 -10.01 -5.10
CA SER A 53 -16.21 -10.72 -5.98
C SER A 53 -16.93 -9.81 -6.98
N GLY A 54 -16.21 -8.84 -7.54
CA GLY A 54 -16.74 -7.83 -8.46
C GLY A 54 -17.56 -6.72 -7.80
N GLN A 55 -17.79 -6.81 -6.49
CA GLN A 55 -18.47 -5.78 -5.72
C GLN A 55 -17.50 -4.82 -5.08
N ASN A 56 -17.95 -3.59 -5.03
CA ASN A 56 -17.28 -2.44 -4.48
C ASN A 56 -17.44 -2.42 -2.95
N LEU A 57 -16.33 -2.47 -2.22
CA LEU A 57 -16.32 -2.47 -0.75
C LEU A 57 -15.44 -1.35 -0.20
N THR A 58 -16.01 -0.61 0.74
CA THR A 58 -15.29 0.37 1.54
C THR A 58 -15.40 -0.01 3.01
N ARG A 59 -14.27 -0.07 3.72
CA ARG A 59 -14.22 -0.45 5.14
C ARG A 59 -13.36 0.52 5.92
N GLU A 60 -13.98 1.20 6.88
CA GLU A 60 -13.22 1.87 7.93
C GLU A 60 -12.61 0.83 8.86
N SER A 61 -11.33 1.00 9.17
CA SER A 61 -10.55 0.05 9.93
C SER A 61 -9.59 0.77 10.86
N LEU A 62 -9.51 0.29 12.11
CA LEU A 62 -8.45 0.65 13.05
C LEU A 62 -7.27 -0.29 12.81
N CYS A 63 -6.23 0.25 12.20
CA CYS A 63 -5.04 -0.46 11.75
C CYS A 63 -3.90 -0.24 12.75
N TYR A 64 -3.62 -1.24 13.58
CA TYR A 64 -2.57 -1.18 14.59
C TYR A 64 -1.19 -1.34 13.96
N PHE A 65 -0.23 -0.58 14.49
CA PHE A 65 1.17 -0.67 14.17
C PHE A 65 1.87 -1.68 15.07
N ARG A 66 2.78 -2.45 14.49
CA ARG A 66 3.65 -3.39 15.21
C ARG A 66 5.09 -3.06 14.91
N SER A 67 5.93 -3.05 15.93
CA SER A 67 7.38 -2.93 15.77
C SER A 67 8.01 -4.31 15.54
N ASP A 68 8.96 -4.37 14.62
CA ASP A 68 9.82 -5.50 14.31
C ASP A 68 11.23 -4.96 14.09
N THR A 69 11.97 -4.85 15.19
CA THR A 69 13.28 -4.18 15.28
C THR A 69 14.38 -4.89 14.51
N ASN A 70 14.17 -6.15 14.12
CA ASN A 70 15.15 -6.96 13.39
C ASN A 70 14.99 -6.83 11.87
N ALA A 71 13.96 -6.12 11.41
CA ALA A 71 13.73 -5.88 10.00
C ALA A 71 14.28 -4.53 9.54
N ILE A 72 14.57 -4.45 8.23
CA ILE A 72 15.02 -3.24 7.55
C ILE A 72 14.01 -2.10 7.82
N SER A 73 12.73 -2.21 7.43
CA SER A 73 11.70 -1.28 7.91
C SER A 73 11.06 -1.79 9.22
N PRO A 74 11.15 -1.04 10.33
CA PRO A 74 10.80 -1.58 11.65
C PRO A 74 9.29 -1.60 11.90
N THR A 75 8.47 -0.91 11.11
CA THR A 75 7.02 -0.82 11.36
C THR A 75 6.23 -1.72 10.43
N GLN A 76 5.23 -2.41 10.97
CA GLN A 76 4.22 -3.15 10.23
C GLN A 76 2.83 -2.58 10.54
N VAL A 77 1.91 -2.63 9.57
CA VAL A 77 0.50 -2.28 9.74
C VAL A 77 -0.36 -3.48 9.41
N ARG A 78 -1.39 -3.72 10.22
CA ARG A 78 -2.32 -4.82 9.98
C ARG A 78 -3.53 -4.32 9.19
N PHE A 79 -3.70 -4.81 7.96
CA PHE A 79 -4.93 -4.63 7.20
C PHE A 79 -5.81 -5.85 7.41
N TRP A 80 -6.74 -5.77 8.37
CA TRP A 80 -7.64 -6.87 8.73
C TRP A 80 -8.46 -7.36 7.55
N ASP A 81 -9.11 -6.43 6.87
CA ASP A 81 -9.96 -6.73 5.73
C ASP A 81 -9.16 -7.13 4.49
N TYR A 82 -7.86 -6.89 4.44
CA TYR A 82 -6.96 -7.33 3.37
C TYR A 82 -5.96 -8.41 3.83
N HIS A 83 -6.30 -9.10 4.93
CA HIS A 83 -5.61 -10.26 5.53
C HIS A 83 -4.08 -10.24 5.42
N GLY A 84 -3.44 -9.34 6.15
CA GLY A 84 -1.98 -9.39 6.30
C GLY A 84 -1.40 -8.29 7.17
N PHE A 85 -0.16 -8.55 7.60
CA PHE A 85 0.74 -7.49 8.01
C PHE A 85 1.45 -6.96 6.78
N TRP A 86 1.56 -5.64 6.69
CA TRP A 86 2.19 -4.94 5.59
C TRP A 86 3.28 -4.05 6.12
N ARG A 87 4.33 -3.87 5.32
CA ARG A 87 5.49 -3.07 5.64
C ARG A 87 5.80 -2.15 4.48
N VAL A 88 6.19 -0.91 4.78
CA VAL A 88 6.72 -0.01 3.76
C VAL A 88 8.09 -0.50 3.34
N LEU A 89 8.27 -0.76 2.05
CA LEU A 89 9.59 -0.96 1.46
C LEU A 89 10.28 0.37 1.19
N LEU A 90 9.55 1.28 0.54
CA LEU A 90 10.00 2.62 0.19
C LEU A 90 8.80 3.53 -0.01
N SER A 91 9.01 4.82 0.18
CA SER A 91 8.18 5.96 -0.14
C SER A 91 9.09 7.11 -0.51
N ASN A 92 8.67 7.95 -1.45
CA ASN A 92 9.32 9.24 -1.66
C ASN A 92 8.67 10.37 -0.84
N PHE A 93 7.77 10.02 0.08
CA PHE A 93 6.99 10.93 0.94
C PHE A 93 6.19 12.02 0.20
N ARG A 94 6.09 11.94 -1.13
CA ARG A 94 5.46 12.98 -1.94
C ARG A 94 4.36 12.43 -2.83
N ASN A 95 4.67 11.36 -3.56
CA ASN A 95 3.84 10.84 -4.64
C ASN A 95 3.56 9.35 -4.53
N CYS A 96 4.40 8.57 -3.85
CA CYS A 96 4.25 7.11 -3.85
C CYS A 96 4.84 6.43 -2.64
N TYR A 97 4.40 5.19 -2.45
CA TYR A 97 5.01 4.24 -1.55
C TYR A 97 4.71 2.80 -2.01
N VAL A 98 5.55 1.87 -1.59
CA VAL A 98 5.39 0.44 -1.86
C VAL A 98 5.19 -0.29 -0.54
N LEU A 99 4.06 -0.99 -0.42
CA LEU A 99 3.84 -1.92 0.68
C LEU A 99 4.19 -3.33 0.25
N LYS A 100 4.90 -4.05 1.10
CA LYS A 100 5.14 -5.49 0.99
C LYS A 100 4.42 -6.21 2.10
N LYS A 101 3.68 -7.25 1.74
CA LYS A 101 3.10 -8.17 2.71
C LYS A 101 4.23 -8.88 3.45
N VAL A 102 4.13 -8.89 4.77
CA VAL A 102 5.02 -9.66 5.64
C VAL A 102 4.60 -11.12 5.49
N ASN A 103 5.33 -11.84 4.62
CA ASN A 103 5.12 -13.27 4.41
C ASN A 103 5.61 -14.06 5.63
N SER A 104 4.85 -15.07 6.02
CA SER A 104 5.28 -16.06 7.01
C SER A 104 6.25 -17.09 6.41
N ASN A 105 6.23 -17.29 5.10
CA ASN A 105 7.11 -18.24 4.41
C ASN A 105 8.11 -17.53 3.47
N LYS A 106 9.40 -17.93 3.54
CA LYS A 106 10.48 -17.38 2.73
C LYS A 106 10.45 -17.83 1.27
N GLN A 107 9.80 -18.96 0.96
CA GLN A 107 9.69 -19.44 -0.42
C GLN A 107 8.56 -18.78 -1.22
N ASP A 108 7.65 -18.04 -0.57
CA ASP A 108 6.53 -17.41 -1.26
C ASP A 108 7.01 -16.22 -2.10
N ALA A 109 6.47 -16.11 -3.32
CA ALA A 109 6.70 -14.95 -4.16
C ALA A 109 6.35 -13.65 -3.40
N PRO A 110 7.15 -12.58 -3.54
CA PRO A 110 6.86 -11.31 -2.88
C PRO A 110 5.48 -10.80 -3.28
N PHE A 111 4.66 -10.49 -2.28
CA PHE A 111 3.40 -9.81 -2.48
C PHE A 111 3.58 -8.33 -2.13
N CYS A 112 3.60 -7.48 -3.15
CA CYS A 112 3.74 -6.05 -3.02
C CYS A 112 2.61 -5.30 -3.73
N GLU A 113 2.25 -4.17 -3.13
CA GLU A 113 1.29 -3.20 -3.64
C GLU A 113 2.00 -1.86 -3.81
N PHE A 114 1.99 -1.33 -5.02
CA PHE A 114 2.50 -0.01 -5.36
C PHE A 114 1.35 0.99 -5.19
N PHE A 115 1.51 1.96 -4.29
CA PHE A 115 0.59 3.06 -4.10
C PHE A 115 1.09 4.36 -4.74
N VAL A 116 0.18 5.07 -5.40
CA VAL A 116 0.38 6.41 -5.94
C VAL A 116 -0.63 7.34 -5.26
N LYS A 117 -0.14 8.47 -4.76
CA LYS A 117 -0.95 9.54 -4.15
C LYS A 117 -2.09 9.92 -5.09
N ASN A 118 -3.29 10.12 -4.52
CA ASN A 118 -4.45 10.51 -5.33
C ASN A 118 -4.17 11.80 -6.12
N ASN A 119 -4.73 11.91 -7.32
CA ASN A 119 -4.52 13.01 -8.28
C ASN A 119 -3.07 13.19 -8.79
N THR A 120 -2.19 12.20 -8.62
CA THR A 120 -0.84 12.24 -9.20
C THR A 120 -0.83 11.57 -10.56
N SER A 121 -0.31 12.25 -11.58
CA SER A 121 -0.06 11.62 -12.88
C SER A 121 1.04 10.57 -12.74
N PRO A 122 0.85 9.33 -13.23
CA PRO A 122 1.85 8.27 -13.10
C PRO A 122 3.09 8.48 -13.99
N ALA A 123 3.21 9.61 -14.68
CA ALA A 123 4.26 9.88 -15.65
C ALA A 123 5.57 10.42 -15.05
N THR A 124 5.54 11.04 -13.86
CA THR A 124 6.72 11.75 -13.32
C THR A 124 6.81 11.63 -11.79
N GLY A 125 8.01 11.39 -11.26
CA GLY A 125 8.25 11.41 -9.81
C GLY A 125 7.85 10.12 -9.10
N LEU A 126 7.87 8.99 -9.83
CA LEU A 126 7.59 7.63 -9.35
C LEU A 126 8.80 6.69 -9.48
N GLU A 127 9.94 7.18 -9.97
CA GLU A 127 11.10 6.42 -10.40
C GLU A 127 11.69 5.59 -9.25
N GLU A 128 11.84 6.19 -8.07
CA GLU A 128 12.37 5.51 -6.88
C GLU A 128 11.47 4.38 -6.39
N CYS A 129 10.15 4.62 -6.35
CA CYS A 129 9.16 3.62 -5.97
C CYS A 129 9.11 2.48 -7.00
N TRP A 130 9.21 2.80 -8.30
CA TRP A 130 9.28 1.81 -9.36
C TRP A 130 10.52 0.95 -9.26
N PHE A 131 11.69 1.58 -9.15
CA PHE A 131 12.96 0.89 -8.99
C PHE A 131 12.91 -0.08 -7.80
N SER A 132 12.43 0.40 -6.64
CA SER A 132 12.28 -0.42 -5.44
C SER A 132 11.27 -1.54 -5.62
N PHE A 133 10.13 -1.28 -6.26
CA PHE A 133 9.14 -2.30 -6.56
C PHE A 133 9.74 -3.42 -7.41
N PHE A 134 10.44 -3.09 -8.49
CA PHE A 134 11.09 -4.10 -9.34
C PHE A 134 12.21 -4.84 -8.61
N ALA A 135 13.07 -4.13 -7.89
CA ALA A 135 14.22 -4.72 -7.20
C ALA A 135 13.81 -5.71 -6.11
N TYR A 136 12.77 -5.40 -5.32
CA TYR A 136 12.39 -6.19 -4.15
C TYR A 136 11.20 -7.13 -4.37
N CYS A 137 10.38 -6.86 -5.39
CA CYS A 137 9.14 -7.59 -5.63
C CYS A 137 9.05 -8.24 -7.02
N GLY A 138 9.89 -7.80 -7.97
CA GLY A 138 9.85 -8.26 -9.36
C GLY A 138 8.76 -7.57 -10.18
N TYR A 139 8.39 -8.19 -11.31
CA TYR A 139 7.44 -7.60 -12.26
C TYR A 139 5.99 -7.62 -11.74
N PRO A 140 5.22 -6.54 -11.94
CA PRO A 140 3.80 -6.51 -11.58
C PRO A 140 3.00 -7.50 -12.42
N LYS A 141 2.02 -8.14 -11.78
CA LYS A 141 1.05 -9.04 -12.43
C LYS A 141 -0.27 -8.37 -12.75
N ALA A 142 -0.51 -7.19 -12.19
CA ALA A 142 -1.69 -6.36 -12.44
C ALA A 142 -1.33 -4.87 -12.39
N PHE A 143 -1.97 -4.09 -13.24
CA PHE A 143 -1.92 -2.63 -13.28
C PHE A 143 -3.34 -2.07 -13.20
N TYR A 144 -3.53 -1.00 -12.44
CA TYR A 144 -4.79 -0.30 -12.29
C TYR A 144 -4.64 1.08 -12.95
N ASN A 145 -4.95 1.12 -14.25
CA ASN A 145 -4.66 2.23 -15.19
C ASN A 145 -5.34 3.56 -14.82
N LYS A 146 -6.45 3.53 -14.08
CA LYS A 146 -7.11 4.71 -13.51
C LYS A 146 -6.81 4.68 -12.01
N THR A 147 -6.44 5.81 -11.42
CA THR A 147 -5.96 5.98 -10.04
C THR A 147 -7.04 5.69 -8.98
N SER A 148 -7.66 4.52 -9.04
CA SER A 148 -8.60 3.90 -8.12
C SER A 148 -9.34 2.83 -8.95
N CYS A 149 -9.66 1.67 -8.35
CA CYS A 149 -10.66 0.75 -8.92
C CYS A 149 -12.02 1.44 -9.19
N TYR A 150 -12.22 2.62 -8.63
CA TYR A 150 -13.28 3.56 -8.90
C TYR A 150 -12.68 4.78 -9.59
N SER A 151 -12.51 4.69 -10.91
CA SER A 151 -12.67 5.93 -11.67
C SER A 151 -14.05 6.45 -11.32
N ARG A 152 -14.15 7.58 -10.60
CA ARG A 152 -15.43 8.30 -10.45
C ARG A 152 -16.01 8.34 -11.86
N ILE A 153 -17.14 7.68 -12.05
CA ILE A 153 -17.94 7.87 -13.25
C ILE A 153 -18.34 9.34 -13.14
N THR A 154 -17.63 10.21 -13.84
CA THR A 154 -18.12 11.56 -14.12
C THR A 154 -19.41 11.35 -14.91
N ALA A 155 -20.53 11.57 -14.23
CA ALA A 155 -21.83 11.72 -14.86
C ALA A 155 -21.83 12.92 -15.80
#